data_AF-A0A0S7YL07-F1
#
_entry.id   AF-A0A0S7YL07-F1
#
_cell.length_a   1.000
_cell.length_b   1.000
_cell.length_c   1.000
_cell.angle_alpha   90.00
_cell.angle_beta   90.00
_cell.angle_gamma   90.00
#
_symmetry.space_group_name_H-M   'P 1'
#
loop_
_entity.id
_entity.type
_entity.pdbx_description
1 polymer ?
#
loop_
_entity_poly.entity_id
_entity_poly.type
_entity_poly.pdbx_seq_one_letter_code
_entity_poly.pdbx_strand_id
1 'polypeptide(L)'
;PPVVGWDETRKWQEEGRNYRAKPIEIEVRHVLGGDVEFTAEAVGNLNLYDYRTPEYTMTVPSRKPIKWLTEGTFHLGVNQKQSRVRLIEK
;
A
#
# COMPACT_ATOMS: atom_id res chain seq x y z
N PRO A 1 2.51 -22.15 25.20
CA PRO A 1 2.73 -22.57 23.80
C PRO A 1 3.55 -21.51 23.04
N PRO A 2 4.61 -21.88 22.29
CA PRO A 2 5.31 -20.93 21.43
C PRO A 2 4.36 -20.47 20.32
N VAL A 3 4.28 -19.16 20.10
CA VAL A 3 3.55 -18.58 18.97
C VAL A 3 4.33 -18.92 17.70
N VAL A 4 3.75 -19.71 16.81
CA VAL A 4 4.30 -19.96 15.47
C VAL A 4 3.93 -18.76 14.62
N GLY A 5 4.90 -18.18 13.90
CA GLY A 5 4.62 -17.06 12.99
C GLY A 5 3.61 -17.45 11.90
N TRP A 6 2.79 -16.50 11.48
CA TRP A 6 1.76 -16.70 10.46
C TRP A 6 1.68 -15.49 9.53
N ASP A 7 1.22 -15.75 8.32
CA ASP A 7 1.02 -14.72 7.30
C ASP A 7 -0.44 -14.27 7.32
N GLU A 8 -0.64 -12.97 7.42
CA GLU A 8 -1.97 -12.36 7.37
C GLU A 8 -2.07 -11.46 6.14
N THR A 9 -2.78 -11.93 5.11
CA THR A 9 -3.12 -11.09 3.95
C THR A 9 -4.32 -10.22 4.26
N ARG A 10 -4.12 -8.90 4.18
CA ARG A 10 -5.18 -7.89 4.26
C ARG A 10 -5.36 -7.24 2.91
N LYS A 11 -6.61 -7.13 2.47
CA LYS A 11 -7.00 -6.34 1.29
C LYS A 11 -7.89 -5.22 1.77
N TRP A 12 -7.67 -4.01 1.26
CA TRP A 12 -8.56 -2.89 1.50
C TRP A 12 -8.76 -2.10 0.22
N GLN A 13 -9.99 -1.64 0.03
CA GLN A 13 -10.33 -0.75 -1.07
C GLN A 13 -10.18 0.68 -0.59
N GLU A 14 -9.42 1.45 -1.34
CA GLU A 14 -9.24 2.88 -1.11
C GLU A 14 -10.06 3.66 -2.15
N GLU A 15 -10.56 4.83 -1.75
CA GLU A 15 -11.30 5.73 -2.63
C GLU A 15 -10.76 7.15 -2.50
N GLY A 16 -10.44 7.77 -3.63
CA GLY A 16 -10.04 9.16 -3.74
C GLY A 16 -11.02 9.90 -4.62
N ARG A 17 -11.55 11.04 -4.14
CA ARG A 17 -12.46 11.88 -4.93
C ARG A 17 -11.92 13.29 -5.08
N ASN A 18 -11.81 13.71 -6.33
CA ASN A 18 -11.44 15.07 -6.66
C ASN A 18 -12.70 15.92 -6.87
N TYR A 19 -12.86 17.00 -6.10
CA TYR A 19 -13.97 17.95 -6.24
C TYR A 19 -13.64 19.14 -7.15
N ARG A 20 -12.37 19.27 -7.58
CA ARG A 20 -11.94 20.32 -8.50
C ARG A 20 -12.40 20.01 -9.92
N ALA A 21 -12.47 21.07 -10.73
CA ALA A 21 -12.83 20.99 -12.15
C ALA A 21 -11.70 20.47 -13.05
N LYS A 22 -10.47 20.37 -12.55
CA LYS A 22 -9.29 19.83 -13.27
C LYS A 22 -8.85 18.51 -12.64
N PRO A 23 -8.36 17.53 -13.42
CA PRO A 23 -7.70 16.34 -12.88
C PRO A 23 -6.54 16.74 -11.96
N ILE A 24 -6.29 15.93 -10.95
CA ILE A 24 -5.15 16.11 -10.04
C ILE A 24 -4.30 14.85 -10.07
N GLU A 25 -2.99 15.02 -9.99
CA GLU A 25 -2.07 13.95 -9.67
C GLU A 25 -1.83 13.97 -8.16
N ILE A 26 -1.90 12.81 -7.53
CA ILE A 26 -1.63 12.64 -6.11
C ILE A 26 -0.54 11.60 -5.92
N GLU A 27 0.26 11.81 -4.90
CA GLU A 27 1.20 10.83 -4.37
C GLU A 27 0.59 10.28 -3.07
N VAL A 28 0.55 8.94 -2.96
CA VAL A 28 0.01 8.23 -1.82
C VAL A 28 1.16 7.47 -1.16
N ARG A 29 1.32 7.69 0.15
CA ARG A 29 2.34 7.04 0.98
C ARG A 29 1.66 6.28 2.11
N HIS A 30 1.93 4.98 2.21
CA HIS A 30 1.41 4.15 3.28
C HIS A 30 2.50 3.84 4.29
N VAL A 31 2.37 4.32 5.54
CA VAL A 31 3.34 3.98 6.59
C VAL A 31 2.93 2.66 7.22
N LEU A 32 3.68 1.59 6.92
CA LEU A 32 3.39 0.24 7.39
C LEU A 32 4.41 -0.21 8.45
N GLY A 33 3.90 -0.80 9.53
CA GLY A 33 4.74 -1.37 10.58
C GLY A 33 4.94 -2.88 10.39
N GLY A 34 6.16 -3.36 10.67
CA GLY A 34 6.50 -4.78 10.64
C GLY A 34 7.18 -5.24 9.34
N ASP A 35 7.13 -6.54 9.08
CA ASP A 35 7.56 -7.16 7.82
C ASP A 35 6.33 -7.35 6.94
N VAL A 36 6.27 -6.61 5.83
CA VAL A 36 5.06 -6.53 5.00
C VAL A 36 5.42 -6.67 3.53
N GLU A 37 4.68 -7.50 2.81
CA GLU A 37 4.68 -7.55 1.36
C GLU A 37 3.51 -6.72 0.83
N PHE A 38 3.80 -5.65 0.09
CA PHE A 38 2.83 -4.65 -0.34
C PHE A 38 2.65 -4.67 -1.85
N THR A 39 1.40 -4.56 -2.31
CA THR A 39 1.05 -4.39 -3.71
C THR A 39 -0.21 -3.53 -3.84
N ALA A 40 -0.30 -2.76 -4.93
CA ALA A 40 -1.45 -1.91 -5.23
C ALA A 40 -1.79 -2.02 -6.71
N GLU A 41 -3.06 -2.22 -7.01
CA GLU A 41 -3.53 -2.42 -8.38
C GLU A 41 -3.69 -1.09 -9.11
N ALA A 42 -3.23 -1.04 -10.37
CA ALA A 42 -3.41 0.08 -11.29
C ALA A 42 -2.85 1.43 -10.79
N VAL A 43 -1.80 1.40 -9.97
CA VAL A 43 -1.07 2.59 -9.52
C VAL A 43 0.17 2.83 -10.39
N GLY A 44 0.55 4.10 -10.57
CA GLY A 44 1.76 4.47 -11.30
C GLY A 44 2.97 4.62 -10.36
N ASN A 45 4.15 4.21 -10.82
CA ASN A 45 5.43 4.40 -10.11
C ASN A 45 5.45 3.85 -8.67
N LEU A 46 5.01 2.60 -8.47
CA LEU A 46 5.09 1.95 -7.18
C LEU A 46 6.56 1.78 -6.75
N ASN A 47 6.95 2.50 -5.70
CA ASN A 47 8.32 2.56 -5.19
C ASN A 47 8.32 2.55 -3.65
N LEU A 48 9.50 2.37 -3.05
CA LEU A 48 9.70 2.53 -1.61
C LEU A 48 10.29 3.92 -1.39
N TYR A 49 9.52 4.82 -0.77
CA TYR A 49 10.03 6.12 -0.33
C TYR A 49 11.08 5.93 0.78
N ASP A 50 10.81 5.00 1.70
CA ASP A 50 11.77 4.46 2.65
C ASP A 50 11.46 2.99 2.94
N TYR A 51 12.28 2.33 3.76
CA TYR A 51 12.21 0.89 4.02
C TYR A 51 10.90 0.42 4.68
N ARG A 52 10.00 1.34 5.06
CA ARG A 52 8.68 1.06 5.64
C ARG A 52 7.51 1.72 4.91
N THR A 53 7.79 2.53 3.90
CA THR A 53 6.79 3.40 3.28
C THR A 53 6.74 3.17 1.78
N PRO A 54 5.86 2.28 1.29
CA PRO A 54 5.50 2.23 -0.12
C PRO A 54 4.81 3.52 -0.55
N GLU A 55 5.21 3.99 -1.71
CA GLU A 55 4.75 5.21 -2.38
C GLU A 55 4.31 4.87 -3.80
N TYR A 56 3.23 5.50 -4.24
CA TYR A 56 2.83 5.48 -5.64
C TYR A 56 2.10 6.76 -6.02
N THR A 57 2.05 7.00 -7.33
CA THR A 57 1.35 8.13 -7.93
C THR A 57 0.08 7.67 -8.64
N MET A 58 -0.96 8.50 -8.61
CA MET A 58 -2.17 8.26 -9.40
C MET A 58 -2.85 9.55 -9.83
N THR A 59 -3.56 9.49 -10.95
CA THR A 59 -4.37 10.61 -11.45
C THR A 59 -5.82 10.43 -11.02
N VAL A 60 -6.34 11.38 -10.23
CA VAL A 60 -7.76 11.43 -9.86
C VAL A 60 -8.51 12.34 -10.85
N PRO A 61 -9.47 11.79 -11.62
CA PRO A 61 -10.22 12.56 -12.61
C PRO A 61 -11.07 13.66 -11.96
N SER A 62 -11.26 14.76 -12.69
CA SER A 62 -12.11 15.88 -12.27
C SER A 62 -13.52 15.42 -11.89
N ARG A 63 -14.00 15.85 -10.72
CA ARG A 63 -15.37 15.62 -10.19
C ARG A 63 -15.79 14.15 -10.08
N LYS A 64 -14.86 13.20 -10.18
CA LYS A 64 -15.15 11.76 -10.17
C LYS A 64 -14.34 11.07 -9.06
N PRO A 65 -14.92 10.08 -8.37
CA PRO A 65 -14.15 9.19 -7.52
C PRO A 65 -13.36 8.19 -8.37
N ILE A 66 -12.21 7.78 -7.85
CA ILE A 66 -11.46 6.61 -8.31
C ILE A 66 -11.30 5.67 -7.11
N LYS A 67 -11.44 4.37 -7.38
CA LYS A 67 -11.23 3.31 -6.41
C LYS A 67 -10.05 2.48 -6.86
N TRP A 68 -9.19 2.10 -5.93
CA TRP A 68 -8.10 1.18 -6.18
C TRP A 68 -8.04 0.15 -5.05
N LEU A 69 -7.50 -1.03 -5.38
CA LEU A 69 -7.33 -2.12 -4.44
C LEU A 69 -5.88 -2.15 -3.99
N THR A 70 -5.69 -2.19 -2.68
CA THR A 70 -4.38 -2.35 -2.06
C THR A 70 -4.37 -3.64 -1.25
N GLU A 71 -3.28 -4.37 -1.34
CA GLU A 71 -3.07 -5.62 -0.63
C GLU A 71 -1.73 -5.58 0.12
N GLY A 72 -1.76 -6.01 1.37
CA GLY A 72 -0.59 -6.16 2.23
C GLY A 72 -0.61 -7.52 2.91
N THR A 73 0.44 -8.32 2.74
CA THR A 73 0.66 -9.55 3.52
C THR A 73 1.60 -9.22 4.68
N PHE A 74 1.12 -9.39 5.91
CA PHE A 74 1.86 -9.11 7.13
C PHE A 74 2.40 -10.41 7.71
N HIS A 75 3.72 -10.52 7.83
CA HIS A 75 4.35 -11.66 8.49
C HIS A 75 4.38 -11.40 10.01
N LEU A 76 3.44 -12.02 10.75
CA LEU A 76 3.28 -11.84 12.20
C LEU A 76 3.90 -13.01 12.97
N GLY A 77 4.30 -12.78 14.22
CA GLY A 77 4.91 -13.81 15.07
C GLY A 77 6.32 -14.25 14.63
N VAL A 78 6.92 -13.56 13.66
CA VAL A 78 8.33 -13.72 13.25
C VAL A 78 9.23 -12.75 14.04
N ASN A 79 10.54 -12.98 14.01
CA ASN A 79 11.52 -12.16 14.74
C ASN A 79 11.45 -10.68 14.30
N GLN A 80 11.10 -9.78 15.23
CA GLN A 80 10.96 -8.32 15.02
C GLN A 80 12.17 -7.64 14.37
N LYS A 81 13.36 -8.28 14.39
CA LYS A 81 14.55 -7.77 13.68
C LYS A 81 14.35 -7.65 12.16
N GLN A 82 13.38 -8.36 11.57
CA GLN A 82 12.95 -8.13 10.19
C GLN A 82 11.74 -7.19 10.22
N SER A 83 11.96 -5.90 9.98
CA SER A 83 10.90 -4.88 9.92
C SER A 83 11.11 -4.04 8.65
N ARG A 84 10.67 -4.58 7.51
CA ARG A 84 10.80 -3.95 6.19
C ARG A 84 9.53 -4.14 5.37
N VAL A 85 9.28 -3.22 4.45
CA VAL A 85 8.30 -3.41 3.39
C VAL A 85 8.99 -3.90 2.13
N ARG A 86 8.40 -4.91 1.48
CA ARG A 86 8.77 -5.40 0.16
C ARG A 86 7.65 -5.11 -0.81
N LEU A 87 7.98 -4.59 -1.99
CA LEU A 87 7.00 -4.41 -3.06
C LEU A 87 6.88 -5.72 -3.83
N ILE A 88 5.64 -6.13 -4.10
CA ILE A 88 5.33 -7.23 -5.00
C ILE A 88 4.65 -6.65 -6.24
N GLU A 89 5.31 -6.80 -7.39
CA GLU A 89 4.67 -6.61 -8.69
C GLU A 89 3.71 -7.79 -8.91
N LYS A 90 2.43 -7.47 -9.15
CA LYS A 90 1.41 -8.44 -9.55
C LYS A 90 1.00 -8.21 -11.00
#